data_AF-A0A959RAK9-F1
#
_entry.id   AF-A0A959RAK9-F1
#
_cell.length_a   1.000
_cell.length_b   1.000
_cell.length_c   1.000
_cell.angle_alpha   90.00
_cell.angle_beta   90.00
_cell.angle_gamma   90.00
#
_symmetry.space_group_name_H-M   'P 1'
#
loop_
_entity.id
_entity.type
_entity.pdbx_description
1 polymer ?
#
loop_
_entity_poly.entity_id
_entity_poly.type
_entity_poly.pdbx_seq_one_letter_code
_entity_poly.pdbx_strand_id
1 'polypeptide(L)'
;MKTRLIVVLFLSLAILAGCGKKEEKTEATEQTAGTTSSQDLTGTLKLSKTEYNPSDEIKVTFTADGDLSNNAWVGLIPSNIPHGDEGVNDANDMSYKYVTEKGGEMTFNAPLKPGKYDLRMNSGDKDGSKEVASVTFTVVANSGDTVVSLSLDKGSYKPGEEIKLDFRALPDFDANAWIGIIPSDIEHGSEAENDAHDIAYQYISSKTKGTMTFKAPEKPGKYDFRMMNSDNSDAKEMKYVSFTVK
;
A
#
# COMPACT_ATOMS: atom_id res chain seq x y z
N MET A 1 -36.79 28.28 -24.81
CA MET A 1 -37.87 28.82 -25.66
C MET A 1 -37.30 30.00 -26.46
N LYS A 2 -37.53 30.03 -27.79
CA LYS A 2 -37.10 31.02 -28.82
C LYS A 2 -35.63 30.86 -29.27
N THR A 3 -35.25 30.34 -30.44
CA THR A 3 -35.67 30.48 -31.86
C THR A 3 -35.21 31.77 -32.55
N ARG A 4 -34.12 31.62 -33.35
CA ARG A 4 -33.73 32.15 -34.69
C ARG A 4 -34.19 33.53 -35.18
N LEU A 5 -33.26 34.30 -35.81
CA LEU A 5 -33.29 34.83 -37.22
C LEU A 5 -32.05 35.75 -37.45
N ILE A 6 -31.10 35.45 -38.36
CA ILE A 6 -30.96 35.80 -39.81
C ILE A 6 -30.95 37.32 -40.11
N VAL A 7 -30.01 37.74 -40.99
CA VAL A 7 -30.01 38.82 -42.02
C VAL A 7 -28.62 39.52 -42.04
N VAL A 8 -27.90 39.88 -43.12
CA VAL A 8 -28.01 39.78 -44.59
C VAL A 8 -26.62 40.09 -45.22
N LEU A 9 -26.29 39.34 -46.28
CA LEU A 9 -25.65 39.68 -47.57
C LEU A 9 -24.94 41.05 -47.79
N PHE A 10 -23.80 41.05 -48.48
CA PHE A 10 -23.61 41.88 -49.70
C PHE A 10 -22.57 41.30 -50.67
N LEU A 11 -22.97 41.33 -51.95
CA LEU A 11 -22.26 41.00 -53.19
C LEU A 11 -21.04 41.91 -53.47
N SER A 12 -20.04 41.38 -54.17
CA SER A 12 -19.45 42.08 -55.32
C SER A 12 -18.81 41.11 -56.32
N LEU A 13 -18.94 41.46 -57.59
CA LEU A 13 -18.91 40.64 -58.79
C LEU A 13 -17.62 40.84 -59.60
N ALA A 14 -17.15 39.74 -60.21
CA ALA A 14 -16.34 39.58 -61.44
C ALA A 14 -14.92 40.19 -61.55
N ILE A 15 -13.98 39.36 -62.04
CA ILE A 15 -13.34 39.48 -63.37
C ILE A 15 -12.90 38.07 -63.81
N LEU A 16 -13.29 37.68 -65.03
CA LEU A 16 -12.80 36.51 -65.77
C LEU A 16 -11.75 37.00 -66.78
N ALA A 17 -10.54 36.45 -66.73
CA ALA A 17 -9.63 36.37 -67.89
C ALA A 17 -8.45 35.43 -67.57
N GLY A 18 -8.09 34.57 -68.52
CA GLY A 18 -6.71 34.04 -68.61
C GLY A 18 -6.57 32.53 -68.53
N CYS A 19 -6.66 31.88 -69.68
CA CYS A 19 -6.32 30.49 -69.95
C CYS A 19 -4.84 30.20 -69.67
N GLY A 20 -4.53 29.10 -68.98
CA GLY A 20 -3.15 28.65 -68.75
C GLY A 20 -3.09 27.28 -68.06
N LYS A 21 -2.95 26.22 -68.86
CA LYS A 21 -2.77 24.81 -68.46
C LYS A 21 -1.69 24.61 -67.39
N LYS A 22 -2.02 23.83 -66.36
CA LYS A 22 -1.21 22.70 -65.88
C LYS A 22 -2.12 21.71 -65.17
N GLU A 23 -2.27 20.52 -65.75
CA GLU A 23 -2.85 19.35 -65.10
C GLU A 23 -1.89 18.87 -64.02
N GLU A 24 -2.34 18.88 -62.77
CA GLU A 24 -1.70 18.16 -61.67
C GLU A 24 -2.46 16.84 -61.48
N LYS A 25 -1.80 15.73 -61.81
CA LYS A 25 -2.29 14.39 -61.51
C LYS A 25 -2.33 14.23 -60.00
N THR A 26 -3.53 14.17 -59.44
CA THR A 26 -3.74 13.62 -58.10
C THR A 26 -3.62 12.10 -58.19
N GLU A 27 -2.47 11.57 -57.79
CA GLU A 27 -2.34 10.15 -57.44
C GLU A 27 -3.19 9.89 -56.19
N ALA A 28 -4.20 9.05 -56.34
CA ALA A 28 -4.90 8.45 -55.22
C ALA A 28 -3.97 7.42 -54.58
N THR A 29 -3.28 7.80 -53.52
CA THR A 29 -2.60 6.83 -52.65
C THR A 29 -3.66 6.18 -51.79
N GLU A 30 -4.04 4.97 -52.16
CA GLU A 30 -4.80 4.04 -51.34
C GLU A 30 -4.01 3.78 -50.05
N GLN A 31 -4.35 4.51 -48.99
CA GLN A 31 -3.79 4.28 -47.67
C GLN A 31 -4.46 3.04 -47.11
N THR A 32 -3.82 1.89 -47.33
CA THR A 32 -4.15 0.64 -46.66
C THR A 32 -4.16 0.88 -45.16
N ALA A 33 -5.35 0.87 -44.56
CA ALA A 33 -5.53 0.81 -43.12
C ALA A 33 -4.95 -0.52 -42.64
N GLY A 34 -3.69 -0.49 -42.20
CA GLY A 34 -3.12 -1.56 -41.42
C GLY A 34 -3.87 -1.63 -40.10
N THR A 35 -4.76 -2.61 -39.97
CA THR A 35 -5.28 -3.01 -38.66
C THR A 35 -4.10 -3.55 -37.86
N THR A 36 -3.43 -2.69 -37.10
CA THR A 36 -2.55 -3.11 -36.02
C THR A 36 -3.45 -3.76 -34.98
N SER A 37 -3.57 -5.09 -35.04
CA SER A 37 -4.14 -5.87 -33.95
C SER A 37 -3.25 -5.64 -32.73
N SER A 38 -3.63 -4.71 -31.85
CA SER A 38 -3.10 -4.65 -30.50
C SER A 38 -3.39 -6.02 -29.88
N GLN A 39 -2.36 -6.84 -29.72
CA GLN A 39 -2.49 -8.09 -28.99
C GLN A 39 -2.76 -7.70 -27.54
N ASP A 40 -3.92 -8.09 -27.02
CA ASP A 40 -4.25 -7.96 -25.61
C ASP A 40 -3.09 -8.56 -24.78
N LEU A 41 -2.67 -7.85 -23.74
CA LEU A 41 -1.62 -8.35 -22.87
C LEU A 41 -2.09 -9.67 -22.23
N THR A 42 -1.20 -10.64 -22.17
CA THR A 42 -1.39 -11.87 -21.38
C THR A 42 -0.17 -12.08 -20.52
N GLY A 43 -0.29 -12.87 -19.44
CA GLY A 43 0.85 -13.11 -18.59
C GLY A 43 0.68 -14.31 -17.66
N THR A 44 1.74 -14.61 -16.92
CA THR A 44 1.71 -15.59 -15.84
C THR A 44 2.44 -15.05 -14.62
N LEU A 45 2.01 -15.48 -13.43
CA LEU A 45 2.67 -15.23 -12.16
C LEU A 45 2.89 -16.57 -11.45
N LYS A 46 4.07 -16.73 -10.85
CA LYS A 46 4.44 -17.96 -10.12
C LYS A 46 5.19 -17.62 -8.84
N LEU A 47 4.87 -18.36 -7.78
CA LEU A 47 5.56 -18.31 -6.50
C LEU A 47 6.25 -19.66 -6.24
N SER A 48 7.39 -19.63 -5.56
CA SER A 48 8.09 -20.85 -5.11
C SER A 48 7.46 -21.48 -3.86
N LYS A 49 6.74 -20.68 -3.07
CA LYS A 49 5.94 -21.11 -1.92
C LYS A 49 4.66 -20.27 -1.83
N THR A 50 3.64 -20.76 -1.14
CA THR A 50 2.34 -20.08 -1.00
C THR A 50 2.05 -19.65 0.43
N GLU A 51 2.99 -19.84 1.36
CA GLU A 51 2.90 -19.42 2.75
C GLU A 51 4.14 -18.60 3.13
N TYR A 52 3.88 -17.44 3.73
CA TYR A 52 4.88 -16.45 4.09
C TYR A 52 4.62 -15.97 5.52
N ASN A 53 5.69 -15.61 6.21
CA ASN A 53 5.57 -14.86 7.46
C ASN A 53 5.42 -13.36 7.17
N PRO A 54 4.91 -12.57 8.13
CA PRO A 54 4.91 -11.11 8.04
C PRO A 54 6.29 -10.57 7.64
N SER A 55 6.32 -9.64 6.68
CA SER A 55 7.55 -9.04 6.11
C SER A 55 8.50 -9.98 5.35
N ASP A 56 8.17 -11.27 5.15
CA ASP A 56 8.97 -12.13 4.28
C ASP A 56 9.10 -11.51 2.88
N GLU A 57 10.27 -11.63 2.27
CA GLU A 57 10.42 -11.33 0.84
C GLU A 57 9.66 -12.38 0.00
N ILE A 58 8.78 -11.91 -0.87
CA ILE A 58 8.05 -12.69 -1.86
C ILE A 58 8.73 -12.49 -3.21
N LYS A 59 9.39 -13.53 -3.72
CA LYS A 59 9.88 -13.57 -5.10
C LYS A 59 8.80 -14.10 -6.03
N VAL A 60 8.51 -13.35 -7.08
CA VAL A 60 7.48 -13.64 -8.07
C VAL A 60 8.16 -13.77 -9.43
N THR A 61 8.09 -14.95 -10.03
CA THR A 61 8.50 -15.15 -11.42
C THR A 61 7.31 -14.81 -12.31
N PHE A 62 7.53 -14.02 -13.36
CA PHE A 62 6.46 -13.61 -14.26
C PHE A 62 6.85 -13.74 -15.73
N THR A 63 5.83 -13.86 -16.58
CA THR A 63 5.92 -13.66 -18.03
C THR A 63 4.82 -12.71 -18.46
N ALA A 64 5.09 -11.89 -19.47
CA ALA A 64 4.16 -10.94 -20.05
C ALA A 64 4.35 -10.92 -21.56
N ASP A 65 3.29 -11.26 -22.29
CA ASP A 65 3.24 -11.27 -23.75
C ASP A 65 2.21 -10.23 -24.23
N GLY A 66 2.52 -9.55 -25.32
CA GLY A 66 1.70 -8.45 -25.85
C GLY A 66 2.39 -7.10 -25.76
N ASP A 67 1.59 -6.03 -25.77
CA ASP A 67 2.06 -4.65 -25.79
C ASP A 67 2.21 -4.06 -24.37
N LEU A 68 3.47 -3.88 -23.95
CA LEU A 68 3.85 -3.31 -22.66
C LEU A 68 3.79 -1.77 -22.61
N SER A 69 3.48 -1.09 -23.72
CA SER A 69 3.37 0.38 -23.74
C SER A 69 2.21 0.93 -22.92
N ASN A 70 1.34 0.05 -22.41
CA ASN A 70 0.16 0.41 -21.61
C ASN A 70 0.42 0.56 -20.11
N ASN A 71 1.69 0.55 -19.65
CA ASN A 71 2.06 0.60 -18.23
C ASN A 71 1.50 -0.58 -17.42
N ALA A 72 1.62 -1.79 -17.96
CA ALA A 72 1.22 -3.00 -17.24
C ALA A 72 1.90 -3.09 -15.86
N TRP A 73 1.21 -3.62 -14.87
CA TRP A 73 1.68 -3.62 -13.49
C TRP A 73 1.23 -4.87 -12.73
N VAL A 74 1.99 -5.24 -11.69
CA VAL A 74 1.62 -6.28 -10.73
C VAL A 74 1.35 -5.63 -9.39
N GLY A 75 0.15 -5.83 -8.86
CA GLY A 75 -0.28 -5.34 -7.55
C GLY A 75 -0.34 -6.44 -6.51
N LEU A 76 0.04 -6.12 -5.28
CA LEU A 76 -0.25 -6.91 -4.09
C LEU A 76 -1.58 -6.47 -3.50
N ILE A 77 -2.60 -7.33 -3.55
CA ILE A 77 -3.99 -6.98 -3.25
C ILE A 77 -4.59 -8.02 -2.28
N PRO A 78 -5.38 -7.64 -1.27
CA PRO A 78 -6.10 -8.60 -0.42
C PRO A 78 -7.04 -9.50 -1.24
N SER A 79 -7.04 -10.82 -0.99
CA SER A 79 -7.81 -11.76 -1.84
C SER A 79 -9.32 -11.64 -1.72
N ASN A 80 -9.84 -10.87 -0.76
CA ASN A 80 -11.28 -10.59 -0.65
C ASN A 80 -11.75 -9.50 -1.64
N ILE A 81 -10.82 -8.79 -2.29
CA ILE A 81 -11.14 -7.81 -3.32
C ILE A 81 -11.54 -8.55 -4.60
N PRO A 82 -12.66 -8.19 -5.28
CA PRO A 82 -13.05 -8.83 -6.54
C PRO A 82 -11.95 -8.76 -7.60
N HIS A 83 -11.83 -9.81 -8.40
CA HIS A 83 -10.87 -9.88 -9.52
C HIS A 83 -11.42 -9.26 -10.81
N GLY A 84 -10.52 -8.98 -11.76
CA GLY A 84 -10.85 -8.70 -13.16
C GLY A 84 -10.84 -7.23 -13.55
N ASP A 85 -11.33 -6.35 -12.68
CA ASP A 85 -11.38 -4.91 -12.92
C ASP A 85 -10.12 -4.21 -12.42
N GLU A 86 -9.43 -3.51 -13.32
CA GLU A 86 -8.15 -2.88 -13.00
C GLU A 86 -8.31 -1.69 -12.05
N GLY A 87 -9.37 -0.89 -12.18
CA GLY A 87 -9.62 0.24 -11.27
C GLY A 87 -9.97 -0.23 -9.85
N VAL A 88 -10.66 -1.36 -9.70
CA VAL A 88 -10.86 -2.00 -8.40
C VAL A 88 -9.54 -2.52 -7.83
N ASN A 89 -8.68 -3.11 -8.67
CA ASN A 89 -7.36 -3.57 -8.26
C ASN A 89 -6.47 -2.41 -7.81
N ASP A 90 -6.42 -1.31 -8.57
CA ASP A 90 -5.63 -0.11 -8.28
C ASP A 90 -6.09 0.57 -6.98
N ALA A 91 -7.41 0.75 -6.80
CA ALA A 91 -7.95 1.35 -5.59
C ALA A 91 -7.70 0.53 -4.29
N ASN A 92 -7.24 -0.72 -4.40
CA ASN A 92 -7.04 -1.62 -3.27
C ASN A 92 -5.65 -2.24 -3.22
N ASP A 93 -4.71 -1.77 -4.03
CA ASP A 93 -3.35 -2.28 -3.98
C ASP A 93 -2.64 -1.80 -2.72
N MET A 94 -1.88 -2.71 -2.09
CA MET A 94 -1.03 -2.38 -0.94
C MET A 94 0.37 -1.94 -1.39
N SER A 95 0.75 -2.37 -2.59
CA SER A 95 1.99 -2.02 -3.28
C SER A 95 1.92 -2.56 -4.71
N TYR A 96 2.57 -1.89 -5.63
CA TYR A 96 2.62 -2.30 -7.03
C TYR A 96 4.02 -2.18 -7.63
N LYS A 97 4.23 -2.85 -8.77
CA LYS A 97 5.41 -2.74 -9.61
C LYS A 97 5.04 -2.78 -11.09
N TYR A 98 5.62 -1.89 -11.89
CA TYR A 98 5.45 -1.93 -13.34
C TYR A 98 6.17 -3.13 -13.96
N VAL A 99 5.54 -3.69 -14.99
CA VAL A 99 6.07 -4.74 -15.85
C VAL A 99 6.79 -4.08 -17.01
N THR A 100 8.11 -3.92 -16.89
CA THR A 100 8.95 -3.26 -17.91
C THR A 100 9.60 -4.24 -18.88
N GLU A 101 9.54 -5.54 -18.58
CA GLU A 101 10.15 -6.61 -19.35
C GLU A 101 9.11 -7.72 -19.63
N LYS A 102 9.32 -8.52 -20.67
CA LYS A 102 8.40 -9.62 -21.03
C LYS A 102 8.48 -10.84 -20.10
N GLY A 103 9.38 -10.82 -19.14
CA GLY A 103 9.48 -11.86 -18.13
C GLY A 103 10.72 -11.67 -17.28
N GLY A 104 10.69 -12.24 -16.08
CA GLY A 104 11.75 -12.08 -15.10
C GLY A 104 11.27 -12.40 -13.70
N GLU A 105 11.95 -11.80 -12.71
CA GLU A 105 11.57 -11.87 -11.31
C GLU A 105 11.30 -10.47 -10.76
N MET A 106 10.32 -10.38 -9.86
CA MET A 106 10.09 -9.19 -9.05
C MET A 106 9.88 -9.57 -7.59
N THR A 107 10.19 -8.63 -6.69
CA THR A 107 10.11 -8.85 -5.24
C THR A 107 9.03 -7.99 -4.61
N PHE A 108 8.26 -8.57 -3.70
CA PHE A 108 7.33 -7.87 -2.80
C PHE A 108 7.67 -8.22 -1.35
N ASN A 109 7.13 -7.46 -0.40
CA ASN A 109 7.15 -7.85 1.01
C ASN A 109 5.78 -8.39 1.38
N ALA A 110 5.74 -9.53 2.07
CA ALA A 110 4.52 -10.08 2.61
C ALA A 110 3.85 -9.06 3.56
N PRO A 111 2.53 -8.83 3.42
CA PRO A 111 1.78 -8.01 4.36
C PRO A 111 2.04 -8.40 5.80
N LEU A 112 1.98 -7.43 6.70
CA LEU A 112 2.13 -7.73 8.12
C LEU A 112 0.92 -8.51 8.64
N LYS A 113 -0.28 -8.07 8.26
CA LYS A 113 -1.53 -8.71 8.65
C LYS A 113 -1.62 -10.15 8.09
N PRO A 114 -1.84 -11.16 8.94
CA PRO A 114 -2.12 -12.52 8.48
C PRO A 114 -3.40 -12.56 7.64
N GLY A 115 -3.40 -13.36 6.57
CA GLY A 115 -4.52 -13.41 5.65
C GLY A 115 -4.15 -13.97 4.28
N LYS A 116 -5.14 -13.98 3.38
CA LYS A 116 -4.94 -14.34 1.98
C LYS A 116 -4.77 -13.10 1.12
N TYR A 117 -3.78 -13.14 0.25
CA TYR A 117 -3.42 -12.06 -0.64
C TYR A 117 -3.14 -12.60 -2.03
N ASP A 118 -3.37 -11.78 -3.04
CA ASP A 118 -3.05 -12.06 -4.42
C ASP A 118 -1.98 -11.09 -4.92
N LEU A 119 -1.13 -11.61 -5.79
CA LEU A 119 -0.40 -10.79 -6.74
C LEU A 119 -1.18 -10.84 -8.05
N ARG A 120 -1.58 -9.68 -8.57
CA ARG A 120 -2.43 -9.55 -9.76
C ARG A 120 -1.73 -8.73 -10.82
N MET A 121 -1.55 -9.30 -12.01
CA MET A 121 -1.01 -8.60 -13.17
C MET A 121 -2.15 -7.94 -13.94
N ASN A 122 -2.06 -6.64 -14.15
CA ASN A 122 -3.01 -5.83 -14.91
C ASN A 122 -2.37 -5.40 -16.24
N SER A 123 -3.17 -5.40 -17.31
CA SER A 123 -2.71 -5.14 -18.68
C SER A 123 -2.24 -3.71 -18.94
N GLY A 124 -2.57 -2.79 -18.04
CA GLY A 124 -2.22 -1.38 -18.13
C GLY A 124 -2.79 -0.57 -16.97
N ASP A 125 -2.48 0.72 -16.96
CA ASP A 125 -2.92 1.72 -15.98
C ASP A 125 -3.77 2.78 -16.70
N LYS A 126 -4.93 2.34 -17.21
CA LYS A 126 -5.90 3.17 -17.93
C LYS A 126 -7.26 2.49 -17.96
N ASP A 127 -8.32 3.29 -18.04
CA ASP A 127 -9.69 2.82 -18.20
C ASP A 127 -9.81 1.75 -19.30
N GLY A 128 -10.39 0.61 -18.92
CA GLY A 128 -10.57 -0.56 -19.80
C GLY A 128 -9.43 -1.57 -19.76
N SER A 129 -8.38 -1.33 -18.98
CA SER A 129 -7.38 -2.35 -18.62
C SER A 129 -8.02 -3.47 -17.79
N LYS A 130 -7.43 -4.66 -17.86
CA LYS A 130 -7.97 -5.86 -17.20
C LYS A 130 -6.89 -6.56 -16.41
N GLU A 131 -7.32 -7.29 -15.40
CA GLU A 131 -6.48 -8.32 -14.79
C GLU A 131 -6.25 -9.45 -15.81
N VAL A 132 -4.99 -9.80 -16.05
CA VAL A 132 -4.58 -10.82 -17.03
C VAL A 132 -3.97 -12.06 -16.39
N ALA A 133 -3.51 -11.96 -15.14
CA ALA A 133 -3.01 -13.08 -14.36
C ALA A 133 -3.10 -12.79 -12.86
N SER A 134 -3.23 -13.84 -12.05
CA SER A 134 -3.11 -13.71 -10.60
C SER A 134 -2.52 -14.98 -9.97
N VAL A 135 -1.90 -14.81 -8.79
CA VAL A 135 -1.43 -15.90 -7.94
C VAL A 135 -1.67 -15.56 -6.48
N THR A 136 -2.25 -16.51 -5.74
CA THR A 136 -2.61 -16.35 -4.32
C THR A 136 -1.54 -16.91 -3.40
N PHE A 137 -1.30 -16.24 -2.27
CA PHE A 137 -0.53 -16.74 -1.15
C PHE A 137 -1.21 -16.40 0.19
N THR A 138 -0.71 -16.99 1.27
CA THR A 138 -1.18 -16.74 2.63
C THR A 138 -0.05 -16.19 3.48
N VAL A 139 -0.32 -15.10 4.20
CA VAL A 139 0.52 -14.68 5.33
C VAL A 139 0.02 -15.42 6.56
N VAL A 140 0.88 -16.25 7.15
CA VAL A 140 0.56 -17.01 8.35
C VAL A 140 1.09 -16.27 9.59
N ALA A 141 0.31 -16.27 10.66
CA ALA A 141 0.82 -15.82 11.94
C ALA A 141 1.86 -16.84 12.44
N ASN A 142 3.09 -16.40 12.71
CA ASN A 142 4.02 -17.25 13.44
C ASN A 142 3.45 -17.49 14.85
N SER A 143 3.49 -18.72 15.35
CA SER A 143 3.06 -19.05 16.72
C SER A 143 3.83 -18.29 17.82
N GLY A 144 4.96 -17.67 17.48
CA GLY A 144 5.72 -16.76 18.35
C GLY A 144 5.32 -15.28 18.25
N ASP A 145 4.66 -14.87 17.17
CA ASP A 145 4.18 -13.50 16.91
C ASP A 145 2.73 -13.30 17.38
N THR A 146 2.08 -14.34 17.90
CA THR A 146 0.74 -14.26 18.52
C THR A 146 0.78 -13.88 20.00
N VAL A 147 1.97 -13.64 20.56
CA VAL A 147 2.14 -13.32 21.99
C VAL A 147 2.59 -11.88 22.14
N VAL A 148 1.68 -11.02 22.61
CA VAL A 148 2.02 -9.67 23.06
C VAL A 148 2.75 -9.75 24.40
N SER A 149 3.94 -9.16 24.50
CA SER A 149 4.73 -9.16 25.73
C SER A 149 5.52 -7.89 25.93
N LEU A 150 5.70 -7.51 27.20
CA LEU A 150 6.64 -6.51 27.66
C LEU A 150 7.51 -7.13 28.75
N SER A 151 8.81 -6.85 28.74
CA SER A 151 9.75 -7.35 29.74
C SER A 151 10.80 -6.30 30.09
N LEU A 152 11.11 -6.23 31.39
CA LEU A 152 12.16 -5.39 31.95
C LEU A 152 13.26 -6.27 32.52
N ASP A 153 14.49 -5.77 32.54
CA ASP A 153 15.63 -6.43 33.19
C ASP A 153 15.52 -6.42 34.71
N LYS A 154 14.82 -5.42 35.28
CA LYS A 154 14.52 -5.30 36.70
C LYS A 154 13.25 -4.48 36.97
N GLY A 155 12.70 -4.62 38.17
CA GLY A 155 11.47 -3.90 38.57
C GLY A 155 11.70 -2.57 39.28
N SER A 156 12.93 -2.09 39.42
CA SER A 156 13.21 -0.82 40.11
C SER A 156 14.43 -0.10 39.54
N TYR A 157 14.29 1.22 39.38
CA TYR A 157 15.27 2.10 38.75
C TYR A 157 15.46 3.37 39.59
N LYS A 158 16.62 4.01 39.46
CA LYS A 158 16.85 5.35 40.02
C LYS A 158 16.22 6.42 39.11
N PRO A 159 15.89 7.61 39.63
CA PRO A 159 15.55 8.77 38.80
C PRO A 159 16.56 8.98 37.66
N GLY A 160 16.06 9.14 36.43
CA GLY A 160 16.88 9.36 35.22
C GLY A 160 17.69 8.16 34.74
N GLU A 161 17.59 7.00 35.39
CA GLU A 161 18.27 5.77 34.97
C GLU A 161 17.76 5.29 33.60
N GLU A 162 18.63 4.71 32.79
CA GLU A 162 18.20 4.09 31.53
C GLU A 162 17.40 2.81 31.78
N ILE A 163 16.28 2.67 31.07
CA ILE A 163 15.45 1.48 31.07
C ILE A 163 15.48 0.86 29.67
N LYS A 164 15.81 -0.44 29.60
CA LYS A 164 15.65 -1.24 28.39
C LYS A 164 14.38 -2.06 28.49
N LEU A 165 13.47 -1.83 27.56
CA LEU A 165 12.19 -2.51 27.48
C LEU A 165 12.18 -3.43 26.25
N ASP A 166 12.14 -4.74 26.49
CA ASP A 166 11.92 -5.70 25.42
C ASP A 166 10.43 -5.86 25.16
N PHE A 167 10.05 -5.85 23.88
CA PHE A 167 8.66 -5.99 23.48
C PHE A 167 8.45 -7.05 22.39
N ARG A 168 7.24 -7.62 22.38
CA ARG A 168 6.65 -8.33 21.24
C ARG A 168 5.25 -7.77 20.99
N ALA A 169 4.94 -7.47 19.74
CA ALA A 169 3.68 -6.91 19.26
C ALA A 169 3.11 -7.79 18.15
N LEU A 170 1.79 -7.75 17.97
CA LEU A 170 1.16 -8.46 16.87
C LEU A 170 1.46 -7.73 15.55
N PRO A 171 1.54 -8.47 14.43
CA PRO A 171 1.82 -7.85 13.14
C PRO A 171 0.63 -7.06 12.57
N ASP A 172 -0.56 -7.16 13.15
CA ASP A 172 -1.74 -6.38 12.76
C ASP A 172 -1.88 -5.06 13.53
N PHE A 173 -0.90 -4.68 14.35
CA PHE A 173 -0.84 -3.37 14.98
C PHE A 173 -0.62 -2.28 13.92
N ASP A 174 -1.21 -1.12 14.13
CA ASP A 174 -1.07 0.01 13.22
C ASP A 174 0.37 0.57 13.24
N ALA A 175 0.75 1.28 12.18
CA ALA A 175 2.09 1.88 12.10
C ALA A 175 2.35 2.92 13.22
N ASN A 176 1.28 3.52 13.74
CA ASN A 176 1.28 4.45 14.88
C ASN A 176 1.05 3.76 16.23
N ALA A 177 1.03 2.43 16.32
CA ALA A 177 1.03 1.73 17.59
C ALA A 177 2.22 2.16 18.46
N TRP A 178 2.02 2.26 19.77
CA TRP A 178 3.00 2.89 20.67
C TRP A 178 3.12 2.19 22.02
N ILE A 179 4.24 2.44 22.69
CA ILE A 179 4.48 2.04 24.07
C ILE A 179 4.91 3.27 24.85
N GLY A 180 4.24 3.56 25.98
CA GLY A 180 4.58 4.70 26.81
C GLY A 180 4.69 4.38 28.29
N ILE A 181 5.27 5.31 29.04
CA ILE A 181 5.35 5.31 30.49
C ILE A 181 4.17 6.10 31.03
N ILE A 182 3.31 5.46 31.81
CA ILE A 182 2.13 6.05 32.43
C ILE A 182 2.25 5.82 33.96
N PRO A 183 1.92 6.80 34.82
CA PRO A 183 1.80 6.55 36.26
C PRO A 183 0.80 5.41 36.57
N SER A 184 1.16 4.48 37.44
CA SER A 184 0.34 3.27 37.67
C SER A 184 -1.01 3.53 38.35
N ASP A 185 -1.27 4.76 38.83
CA ASP A 185 -2.55 5.17 39.40
C ASP A 185 -3.58 5.63 38.35
N ILE A 186 -3.16 5.80 37.09
CA ILE A 186 -4.06 6.07 35.97
C ILE A 186 -4.78 4.79 35.57
N GLU A 187 -6.07 4.89 35.25
CA GLU A 187 -6.87 3.74 34.84
C GLU A 187 -6.33 3.11 33.54
N HIS A 188 -6.40 1.79 33.43
CA HIS A 188 -5.96 1.07 32.22
C HIS A 188 -7.05 1.02 31.17
N GLY A 189 -6.65 0.89 29.91
CA GLY A 189 -7.52 0.41 28.83
C GLY A 189 -7.75 1.38 27.68
N SER A 190 -8.19 2.62 27.94
CA SER A 190 -8.46 3.56 26.85
C SER A 190 -7.19 4.24 26.37
N GLU A 191 -7.09 4.40 25.06
CA GLU A 191 -5.99 5.12 24.43
C GLU A 191 -5.96 6.58 24.85
N ALA A 192 -7.09 7.28 24.79
CA ALA A 192 -7.17 8.68 25.21
C ALA A 192 -6.74 8.93 26.67
N GLU A 193 -7.02 8.01 27.60
CA GLU A 193 -6.59 8.16 29.00
C GLU A 193 -5.08 7.93 29.14
N ASN A 194 -4.55 6.93 28.41
CA ASN A 194 -3.12 6.64 28.40
C ASN A 194 -2.33 7.78 27.74
N ASP A 195 -2.78 8.29 26.59
CA ASP A 195 -2.15 9.42 25.88
C ASP A 195 -2.19 10.72 26.70
N ALA A 196 -3.30 11.00 27.39
CA ALA A 196 -3.40 12.20 28.24
C ALA A 196 -2.44 12.20 29.45
N HIS A 197 -1.91 11.03 29.84
CA HIS A 197 -1.09 10.86 31.05
C HIS A 197 0.29 10.25 30.79
N ASP A 198 0.63 10.01 29.54
CA ASP A 198 1.95 9.52 29.21
C ASP A 198 2.99 10.59 29.56
N ILE A 199 4.15 10.15 30.02
CA ILE A 199 5.28 11.04 30.34
C ILE A 199 6.48 10.80 29.43
N ALA A 200 6.41 9.73 28.64
CA ALA A 200 7.31 9.41 27.55
C ALA A 200 6.69 8.27 26.73
N TYR A 201 6.81 8.32 25.41
CA TYR A 201 6.34 7.26 24.51
C TYR A 201 7.31 7.05 23.35
N GLN A 202 7.20 5.88 22.72
CA GLN A 202 7.83 5.57 21.44
C GLN A 202 6.89 4.74 20.58
N TYR A 203 6.88 5.01 19.28
CA TYR A 203 6.17 4.20 18.30
C TYR A 203 6.85 2.85 18.10
N ILE A 204 6.04 1.80 17.98
CA ILE A 204 6.46 0.44 17.61
C ILE A 204 6.90 0.41 16.14
N SER A 205 6.32 1.27 15.29
CA SER A 205 6.64 1.42 13.86
C SER A 205 6.60 0.09 13.11
N SER A 206 5.48 -0.63 13.28
CA SER A 206 5.21 -1.92 12.61
C SER A 206 6.18 -3.06 12.93
N LYS A 207 7.06 -2.89 13.93
CA LYS A 207 7.94 -3.97 14.41
C LYS A 207 7.13 -4.96 15.26
N THR A 208 7.29 -6.25 15.01
CA THR A 208 6.68 -7.31 15.84
C THR A 208 7.48 -7.64 17.09
N LYS A 209 8.73 -7.16 17.18
CA LYS A 209 9.59 -7.30 18.36
C LYS A 209 10.72 -6.29 18.35
N GLY A 210 11.30 -6.04 19.52
CA GLY A 210 12.51 -5.22 19.64
C GLY A 210 12.80 -4.84 21.08
N THR A 211 13.79 -3.96 21.23
CA THR A 211 14.13 -3.32 22.49
C THR A 211 13.99 -1.81 22.31
N MET A 212 13.27 -1.16 23.21
CA MET A 212 13.18 0.30 23.31
C MET A 212 13.99 0.78 24.50
N THR A 213 14.57 1.97 24.38
CA THR A 213 15.36 2.60 25.45
C THR A 213 14.63 3.83 25.96
N PHE A 214 14.31 3.86 27.25
CA PHE A 214 13.68 4.98 27.94
C PHE A 214 14.55 5.51 29.08
N LYS A 215 14.16 6.66 29.65
CA LYS A 215 14.66 7.14 30.94
C LYS A 215 13.59 6.95 32.01
N ALA A 216 13.99 6.44 33.16
CA ALA A 216 13.16 6.38 34.34
C ALA A 216 12.70 7.80 34.72
N PRO A 217 11.42 7.99 35.07
CA PRO A 217 10.92 9.29 35.52
C PRO A 217 11.74 9.88 36.66
N GLU A 218 11.89 11.21 36.69
CA GLU A 218 12.65 11.87 37.77
C GLU A 218 11.92 11.80 39.13
N LYS A 219 10.60 11.72 39.09
CA LYS A 219 9.76 11.63 40.29
C LYS A 219 9.73 10.17 40.78
N PRO A 220 10.07 9.89 42.05
CA PRO A 220 9.85 8.57 42.64
C PRO A 220 8.37 8.18 42.63
N GLY A 221 8.08 6.91 42.34
CA GLY A 221 6.71 6.44 42.16
C GLY A 221 6.61 5.08 41.50
N LYS A 222 5.37 4.65 41.25
CA LYS A 222 5.05 3.44 40.47
C LYS A 222 4.59 3.87 39.09
N TYR A 223 5.11 3.18 38.07
CA TYR A 223 4.84 3.47 36.68
C TYR A 223 4.63 2.17 35.92
N ASP A 224 3.88 2.24 34.83
CA ASP A 224 3.68 1.16 33.88
C ASP A 224 4.25 1.56 32.53
N PHE A 225 4.90 0.60 31.86
CA PHE A 225 4.91 0.63 30.40
C PHE A 225 3.60 0.04 29.90
N ARG A 226 2.86 0.77 29.06
CA ARG A 226 1.60 0.31 28.45
C ARG A 226 1.74 0.30 26.94
N MET A 227 1.33 -0.79 26.30
CA MET A 227 1.40 -1.01 24.85
C MET A 227 0.02 -0.86 24.23
N MET A 228 -0.11 0.08 23.30
CA MET A 228 -1.32 0.34 22.52
C MET A 228 -1.17 -0.24 21.11
N ASN A 229 -2.23 -0.84 20.56
CA ASN A 229 -2.19 -1.41 19.20
C ASN A 229 -2.32 -0.36 18.07
N SER A 230 -2.67 0.89 18.41
CA SER A 230 -2.72 2.04 17.50
C SER A 230 -2.79 3.34 18.30
N ASP A 231 -2.69 4.47 17.60
CA ASP A 231 -2.88 5.84 18.11
C ASP A 231 -4.20 6.43 17.56
N ASN A 232 -5.25 5.61 17.61
CA ASN A 232 -6.60 5.92 17.10
C ASN A 232 -7.62 5.80 18.23
N SER A 233 -8.77 6.45 18.11
CA SER A 233 -9.79 6.46 19.18
C SER A 233 -10.36 5.10 19.58
N ASP A 234 -10.21 4.08 18.72
CA ASP A 234 -10.65 2.69 18.96
C ASP A 234 -9.51 1.75 19.40
N ALA A 235 -8.31 2.31 19.62
CA ALA A 235 -7.15 1.59 20.12
C ALA A 235 -7.43 0.95 21.48
N LYS A 236 -6.72 -0.15 21.71
CA LYS A 236 -6.81 -0.98 22.91
C LYS A 236 -5.44 -1.10 23.54
N GLU A 237 -5.43 -1.02 24.85
CA GLU A 237 -4.26 -1.44 25.62
C GLU A 237 -4.12 -2.96 25.54
N MET A 238 -2.99 -3.42 25.01
CA MET A 238 -2.74 -4.83 24.72
C MET A 238 -1.94 -5.51 25.81
N LYS A 239 -1.04 -4.75 26.47
CA LYS A 239 -0.17 -5.27 27.52
C LYS A 239 0.41 -4.14 28.35
N TYR A 240 0.70 -4.44 29.62
CA TYR A 240 1.52 -3.57 30.47
C TYR A 240 2.57 -4.34 31.26
N VAL A 241 3.59 -3.63 31.74
CA VAL A 241 4.54 -4.10 32.76
C VAL A 241 4.88 -2.95 33.72
N SER A 242 4.80 -3.21 35.02
CA SER A 242 5.02 -2.20 36.05
C SER A 242 6.47 -2.16 36.54
N PHE A 243 6.94 -0.98 36.93
CA PHE A 243 8.21 -0.76 37.62
C PHE A 243 8.09 0.34 38.68
N THR A 244 9.14 0.53 39.46
CA THR A 244 9.20 1.57 40.50
C THR A 244 10.44 2.45 40.32
N VAL A 245 10.30 3.75 40.53
CA VAL A 245 11.42 4.68 40.66
C VAL A 245 11.67 4.95 42.14
N LYS A 246 12.88 4.69 42.63
CA LYS A 246 13.30 4.89 44.03
C LYS A 246 14.81 5.04 44.20
#